data_AF-A0A3D4JQ25-F1
#
_entry.id   AF-A0A3D4JQ25-F1
#
_cell.length_a   1.000
_cell.length_b   1.000
_cell.length_c   1.000
_cell.angle_alpha   90.00
_cell.angle_beta   90.00
_cell.angle_gamma   90.00
#
_symmetry.space_group_name_H-M   'P 1'
#
loop_
_entity.id
_entity.type
_entity.pdbx_description
1 polymer ?
#
loop_
_entity_poly.entity_id
_entity_poly.type
_entity_poly.pdbx_seq_one_letter_code
_entity_poly.pdbx_strand_id
1 'polypeptide(L)'
;MITILNDNFSQLNDFLHEKSFSKIFILVDENTHEYCLPILLGNMETDLGFEILEIEAGEEMKNIQTANQLWEILTEMQADRKALVINLGGGVITDMGGFVASTYKRGIQFINIPTTLLSMCDASIGGKTGIDLMHYKNMVGTFTFPEKIFVYPKFLETLPFKELRSGFAEMLKHGLIADKSHWENLTQINKLDIEGVIPHIQTSMDIKQNVVQEDFHEKNIRKTLNFGHTIGHAVESLCLGQGNPILHGEAVAMGMITEAHLAYLEGLISEEDTTIIIESIQKY
;
A
#
# COMPACT_ATOMS: atom_id res chain seq x y z
N MET A 1 11.30 1.67 -10.87
CA MET A 1 10.66 0.59 -10.08
C MET A 1 9.15 0.59 -10.26
N ILE A 2 8.50 1.76 -10.24
CA ILE A 2 7.04 1.91 -10.41
C ILE A 2 6.72 2.15 -11.89
N THR A 3 5.61 1.63 -12.40
CA THR A 3 5.13 1.87 -13.76
C THR A 3 3.60 1.89 -13.78
N ILE A 4 3.01 2.95 -14.32
CA ILE A 4 1.57 3.00 -14.57
C ILE A 4 1.26 2.16 -15.81
N LEU A 5 0.35 1.20 -15.67
CA LEU A 5 -0.10 0.34 -16.76
C LEU A 5 -1.03 1.09 -17.70
N ASN A 6 -0.90 0.77 -18.98
CA ASN A 6 -1.92 1.07 -19.98
C ASN A 6 -3.04 0.02 -19.96
N ASP A 7 -4.11 0.26 -20.72
CA ASP A 7 -5.29 -0.60 -20.71
C ASP A 7 -5.07 -2.03 -21.23
N ASN A 8 -4.01 -2.26 -22.01
CA ASN A 8 -3.65 -3.59 -22.51
C ASN A 8 -2.48 -4.24 -21.75
N PHE A 9 -2.06 -3.64 -20.65
CA PHE A 9 -1.03 -4.14 -19.74
C PHE A 9 0.30 -4.47 -20.45
N SER A 10 0.63 -3.73 -21.53
CA SER A 10 1.80 -4.06 -22.35
C SER A 10 3.09 -4.04 -21.54
N GLN A 11 3.21 -3.13 -20.57
CA GLN A 11 4.40 -3.05 -19.71
C GLN A 11 4.54 -4.26 -18.76
N LEU A 12 3.42 -4.88 -18.34
CA LEU A 12 3.45 -6.12 -17.58
C LEU A 12 3.85 -7.28 -18.49
N ASN A 13 3.27 -7.37 -19.67
CA ASN A 13 3.53 -8.45 -20.63
C ASN A 13 5.00 -8.43 -21.08
N ASP A 14 5.55 -7.26 -21.38
CA ASP A 14 6.98 -7.09 -21.67
C ASP A 14 7.86 -7.60 -20.51
N PHE A 15 7.51 -7.25 -19.27
CA PHE A 15 8.24 -7.72 -18.07
C PHE A 15 8.18 -9.24 -17.90
N LEU A 16 7.02 -9.86 -18.13
CA LEU A 16 6.85 -11.31 -18.03
C LEU A 16 7.62 -12.04 -19.15
N HIS A 17 7.73 -11.47 -20.35
CA HIS A 17 8.48 -12.04 -21.47
C HIS A 17 9.99 -11.89 -21.35
N GLU A 18 10.49 -10.77 -20.82
CA GLU A 18 11.92 -10.52 -20.65
C GLU A 18 12.59 -11.43 -19.62
N LYS A 19 11.81 -11.96 -18.67
CA LYS A 19 12.31 -12.72 -17.52
C LYS A 19 11.98 -14.20 -17.68
N SER A 20 12.96 -15.06 -17.39
CA SER A 20 12.78 -16.52 -17.44
C SER A 20 12.21 -17.08 -16.15
N PHE A 21 10.96 -16.73 -15.82
CA PHE A 21 10.24 -17.30 -14.68
C PHE A 21 9.86 -18.77 -14.94
N SER A 22 9.83 -19.58 -13.89
CA SER A 22 9.45 -21.00 -13.97
C SER A 22 7.94 -21.23 -13.84
N LYS A 23 7.30 -20.43 -12.96
CA LYS A 23 5.87 -20.51 -12.62
C LYS A 23 5.42 -19.20 -11.98
N ILE A 24 4.16 -18.84 -12.16
CA ILE A 24 3.55 -17.64 -11.56
C ILE A 24 2.56 -18.05 -10.46
N PHE A 25 2.57 -17.32 -9.35
CA PHE A 25 1.57 -17.42 -8.28
C PHE A 25 0.95 -16.05 -8.09
N ILE A 26 -0.37 -15.93 -8.17
CA ILE A 26 -1.10 -14.67 -8.03
C ILE A 26 -1.80 -14.69 -6.68
N LEU A 27 -1.32 -13.88 -5.74
CA LEU A 27 -1.94 -13.73 -4.42
C LEU A 27 -2.99 -12.62 -4.47
N VAL A 28 -4.21 -12.95 -4.01
CA VAL A 28 -5.38 -12.06 -3.94
C VAL A 28 -6.16 -12.28 -2.64
N ASP A 29 -6.93 -11.27 -2.23
CA ASP A 29 -8.07 -11.46 -1.34
C ASP A 29 -9.37 -11.70 -2.14
N GLU A 30 -10.43 -12.16 -1.48
CA GLU A 30 -11.75 -12.42 -2.08
C GLU A 30 -12.33 -11.25 -2.91
N ASN A 31 -12.21 -10.00 -2.45
CA ASN A 31 -12.73 -8.84 -3.19
C ASN A 31 -11.85 -8.56 -4.41
N THR A 32 -10.53 -8.65 -4.24
CA THR A 32 -9.59 -8.47 -5.33
C THR A 32 -9.73 -9.57 -6.39
N HIS A 33 -10.02 -10.81 -5.99
CA HIS A 33 -10.38 -11.88 -6.89
C HIS A 33 -11.61 -11.50 -7.71
N GLU A 34 -12.70 -11.07 -7.07
CA GLU A 34 -13.94 -10.75 -7.79
C GLU A 34 -13.75 -9.60 -8.78
N TYR A 35 -13.09 -8.51 -8.36
CA TYR A 35 -13.13 -7.24 -9.10
C TYR A 35 -11.90 -6.93 -9.95
N CYS A 36 -10.70 -7.39 -9.56
CA CYS A 36 -9.45 -6.99 -10.22
C CYS A 36 -8.80 -8.14 -10.99
N LEU A 37 -8.88 -9.37 -10.48
CA LEU A 37 -8.26 -10.53 -11.10
C LEU A 37 -8.75 -10.80 -12.54
N PRO A 38 -10.05 -10.67 -12.88
CA PRO A 38 -10.51 -10.86 -14.26
C PRO A 38 -9.89 -9.85 -15.23
N ILE A 39 -9.66 -8.61 -14.78
CA ILE A 39 -9.01 -7.58 -15.59
C ILE A 39 -7.54 -7.92 -15.80
N LEU A 40 -6.82 -8.35 -14.75
CA LEU A 40 -5.45 -8.81 -14.86
C LEU A 40 -5.34 -9.99 -15.83
N LEU A 41 -6.11 -11.05 -15.63
CA LEU A 41 -6.07 -12.26 -16.46
C LEU A 41 -6.49 -11.99 -17.91
N GLY A 42 -7.42 -11.07 -18.13
CA GLY A 42 -7.87 -10.69 -19.48
C GLY A 42 -6.83 -9.92 -20.30
N ASN A 43 -5.83 -9.31 -19.64
CA ASN A 43 -4.79 -8.51 -20.30
C ASN A 43 -3.38 -9.09 -20.15
N MET A 44 -3.19 -10.09 -19.27
CA MET A 44 -1.92 -10.76 -19.06
C MET A 44 -1.65 -11.76 -20.20
N GLU A 45 -0.60 -11.50 -20.96
CA GLU A 45 -0.13 -12.36 -22.04
C GLU A 45 1.07 -13.18 -21.56
N THR A 46 0.87 -14.47 -21.29
CA THR A 46 1.95 -15.37 -20.90
C THR A 46 1.64 -16.83 -21.23
N ASP A 47 2.64 -17.57 -21.69
CA ASP A 47 2.58 -19.03 -21.85
C ASP A 47 2.92 -19.78 -20.54
N LEU A 48 3.28 -19.05 -19.47
CA LEU A 48 3.60 -19.64 -18.18
C LEU A 48 2.33 -20.11 -17.47
N GLY A 49 2.38 -21.30 -16.90
CA GLY A 49 1.36 -21.74 -15.96
C GLY A 49 1.32 -20.82 -14.74
N PHE A 50 0.12 -20.40 -14.35
CA PHE A 50 -0.11 -19.61 -13.14
C PHE A 50 -1.09 -20.31 -12.20
N GLU A 51 -1.00 -19.99 -10.91
CA GLU A 51 -1.89 -20.49 -9.87
C GLU A 51 -2.41 -19.30 -9.06
N ILE A 52 -3.68 -19.35 -8.67
CA ILE A 52 -4.30 -18.31 -7.85
C ILE A 52 -4.24 -18.77 -6.39
N LEU A 53 -3.64 -17.93 -5.55
CA LEU A 53 -3.62 -18.07 -4.11
C LEU A 53 -4.62 -17.06 -3.54
N GLU A 54 -5.76 -17.54 -3.05
CA GLU A 54 -6.80 -16.70 -2.48
C GLU A 54 -6.81 -16.81 -0.95
N ILE A 55 -6.98 -15.68 -0.29
CA ILE A 55 -7.24 -15.58 1.15
C ILE A 55 -8.51 -14.75 1.42
N GLU A 56 -9.06 -14.87 2.63
CA GLU A 56 -10.13 -13.97 3.09
C GLU A 56 -9.61 -12.52 3.14
N ALA A 57 -10.50 -11.54 2.94
CA ALA A 57 -10.13 -10.13 3.06
C ALA A 57 -10.11 -9.68 4.52
N GLY A 58 -9.10 -8.89 4.91
CA GLY A 58 -9.04 -8.26 6.22
C GLY A 58 -7.63 -8.21 6.81
N GLU A 59 -7.42 -7.30 7.77
CA GLU A 59 -6.13 -7.17 8.48
C GLU A 59 -5.87 -8.40 9.35
N GLU A 60 -6.92 -9.07 9.83
CA GLU A 60 -6.85 -10.32 10.59
C GLU A 60 -6.11 -11.43 9.85
N MET A 61 -6.13 -11.41 8.51
CA MET A 61 -5.42 -12.39 7.69
C MET A 61 -3.91 -12.11 7.59
N LYS A 62 -3.47 -10.93 8.01
CA LYS A 62 -2.06 -10.50 7.98
C LYS A 62 -1.26 -11.08 9.15
N ASN A 63 -1.27 -12.40 9.31
CA ASN A 63 -0.70 -13.10 10.45
C ASN A 63 0.24 -14.26 10.04
N ILE A 64 0.93 -14.87 11.01
CA ILE A 64 1.90 -15.94 10.76
C ILE A 64 1.24 -17.24 10.29
N GLN A 65 -0.01 -17.51 10.69
CA GLN A 65 -0.74 -18.71 10.29
C GLN A 65 -1.06 -18.67 8.79
N THR A 66 -1.57 -17.53 8.29
CA THR A 66 -1.80 -17.31 6.86
C THR A 66 -0.50 -17.39 6.07
N ALA A 67 0.57 -16.75 6.56
CA ALA A 67 1.89 -16.84 5.92
C ALA A 67 2.39 -18.30 5.85
N ASN A 68 2.19 -19.09 6.91
CA ASN A 68 2.56 -20.51 6.93
C ASN A 68 1.77 -21.32 5.91
N GLN A 69 0.46 -21.12 5.81
CA GLN A 69 -0.38 -21.78 4.80
C GLN A 69 0.09 -21.44 3.38
N LEU A 70 0.42 -20.17 3.11
CA LEU A 70 0.95 -19.76 1.82
C LEU A 70 2.30 -20.43 1.50
N TRP A 71 3.21 -20.56 2.47
CA TRP A 71 4.47 -21.30 2.28
C TRP A 71 4.26 -22.80 2.03
N GLU A 72 3.29 -23.42 2.72
CA GLU A 72 2.92 -24.82 2.50
C GLU A 72 2.42 -25.02 1.06
N ILE A 73 1.48 -24.19 0.61
CA ILE A 73 0.94 -24.23 -0.76
C ILE A 73 2.05 -24.03 -1.79
N LEU A 74 2.91 -23.02 -1.61
CA LEU A 74 4.07 -22.80 -2.51
C LEU A 74 4.99 -24.03 -2.56
N THR A 75 5.16 -24.74 -1.44
CA THR A 75 5.98 -25.96 -1.38
C THR A 75 5.32 -27.11 -2.11
N GLU A 76 4.03 -27.35 -1.87
CA GLU A 76 3.24 -28.42 -2.51
C GLU A 76 3.17 -28.24 -4.03
N MET A 77 3.00 -27.00 -4.48
CA MET A 77 2.98 -26.62 -5.90
C MET A 77 4.37 -26.52 -6.52
N GLN A 78 5.42 -26.92 -5.78
CA GLN A 78 6.80 -26.98 -6.22
C GLN A 78 7.36 -25.64 -6.72
N ALA A 79 6.94 -24.52 -6.12
CA ALA A 79 7.50 -23.20 -6.41
C ALA A 79 9.01 -23.23 -6.19
N ASP A 80 9.80 -23.01 -7.25
CA ASP A 80 11.26 -23.00 -7.19
C ASP A 80 11.81 -21.58 -6.96
N ARG A 81 13.13 -21.39 -7.06
CA ARG A 81 13.77 -20.08 -6.86
C ARG A 81 13.51 -19.08 -8.00
N LYS A 82 12.99 -19.55 -9.14
CA LYS A 82 12.64 -18.74 -10.32
C LYS A 82 11.13 -18.51 -10.42
N ALA A 83 10.35 -18.94 -9.42
CA ALA A 83 8.95 -18.62 -9.34
C ALA A 83 8.75 -17.12 -9.09
N LEU A 84 7.66 -16.58 -9.62
CA LEU A 84 7.22 -15.20 -9.42
C LEU A 84 5.94 -15.20 -8.58
N VAL A 85 5.91 -14.39 -7.53
CA VAL A 85 4.67 -14.04 -6.82
C VAL A 85 4.17 -12.68 -7.31
N ILE A 86 2.93 -12.63 -7.79
CA ILE A 86 2.23 -11.40 -8.14
C ILE A 86 1.26 -11.09 -7.00
N ASN A 87 1.54 -10.05 -6.23
CA ASN A 87 0.65 -9.59 -5.17
C ASN A 87 -0.34 -8.59 -5.77
N LEU A 88 -1.52 -9.06 -6.16
CA LEU A 88 -2.61 -8.23 -6.66
C LEU A 88 -3.54 -7.92 -5.48
N GLY A 89 -3.53 -6.67 -4.99
CA GLY A 89 -4.39 -6.31 -3.86
C GLY A 89 -4.04 -5.03 -3.12
N GLY A 90 -4.68 -4.87 -1.95
CA GLY A 90 -4.44 -3.76 -1.02
C GLY A 90 -3.14 -3.87 -0.22
N GLY A 91 -3.04 -3.07 0.85
CA GLY A 91 -1.88 -3.05 1.74
C GLY A 91 -1.57 -4.42 2.35
N VAL A 92 -2.60 -5.12 2.84
CA VAL A 92 -2.48 -6.48 3.40
C VAL A 92 -1.80 -7.45 2.43
N ILE A 93 -2.32 -7.53 1.20
CA ILE A 93 -1.81 -8.45 0.17
C ILE A 93 -0.37 -8.09 -0.23
N THR A 94 -0.07 -6.80 -0.43
CA THR A 94 1.27 -6.36 -0.83
C THR A 94 2.32 -6.57 0.27
N ASP A 95 1.98 -6.32 1.54
CA ASP A 95 2.87 -6.52 2.68
C ASP A 95 3.09 -8.01 2.99
N MET A 96 2.01 -8.77 3.15
CA MET A 96 2.08 -10.18 3.50
C MET A 96 2.66 -11.00 2.35
N GLY A 97 2.19 -10.76 1.12
CA GLY A 97 2.72 -11.43 -0.07
C GLY A 97 4.20 -11.14 -0.30
N GLY A 98 4.62 -9.90 -0.10
CA GLY A 98 6.03 -9.53 -0.13
C GLY A 98 6.85 -10.22 0.97
N PHE A 99 6.31 -10.39 2.17
CA PHE A 99 6.97 -11.11 3.27
C PHE A 99 7.06 -12.61 3.00
N VAL A 100 5.98 -13.22 2.50
CA VAL A 100 5.93 -14.62 2.11
C VAL A 100 6.99 -14.90 1.04
N ALA A 101 7.04 -14.07 -0.01
CA ALA A 101 8.01 -14.21 -1.09
C ALA A 101 9.47 -13.97 -0.62
N SER A 102 9.72 -12.97 0.22
CA SER A 102 11.07 -12.64 0.69
C SER A 102 11.66 -13.69 1.64
N THR A 103 10.82 -14.45 2.32
CA THR A 103 11.24 -15.47 3.29
C THR A 103 11.21 -16.90 2.72
N TYR A 104 10.33 -17.17 1.75
CA TYR A 104 10.26 -18.48 1.10
C TYR A 104 11.54 -18.80 0.32
N LYS A 105 12.14 -19.98 0.57
CA LYS A 105 13.46 -20.37 0.03
C LYS A 105 14.58 -19.33 0.25
N ARG A 106 14.46 -18.45 1.25
CA ARG A 106 15.35 -17.30 1.49
C ARG A 106 15.23 -16.19 0.43
N GLY A 107 14.07 -16.06 -0.18
CA GLY A 107 13.76 -15.07 -1.21
C GLY A 107 13.48 -15.70 -2.56
N ILE A 108 12.27 -15.47 -3.04
CA ILE A 108 11.87 -15.60 -4.44
C ILE A 108 11.39 -14.24 -4.96
N GLN A 109 11.24 -14.12 -6.28
CA GLN A 109 10.90 -12.85 -6.91
C GLN A 109 9.42 -12.54 -6.69
N PHE A 110 9.11 -11.25 -6.49
CA PHE A 110 7.73 -10.80 -6.44
C PHE A 110 7.56 -9.43 -7.09
N ILE A 111 6.33 -9.17 -7.55
CA ILE A 111 5.86 -7.86 -7.99
C ILE A 111 4.60 -7.48 -7.22
N ASN A 112 4.35 -6.19 -7.09
CA ASN A 112 3.11 -5.67 -6.50
C ASN A 112 2.26 -5.02 -7.59
N ILE A 113 0.97 -5.34 -7.61
CA ILE A 113 -0.06 -4.69 -8.42
C ILE A 113 -1.11 -4.12 -7.45
N PRO A 114 -0.90 -2.92 -6.89
CA PRO A 114 -1.79 -2.36 -5.89
C PRO A 114 -3.17 -2.02 -6.46
N THR A 115 -4.23 -2.39 -5.72
CA THR A 115 -5.64 -2.18 -6.12
C THR A 115 -6.38 -1.13 -5.27
N THR A 116 -5.73 -0.60 -4.23
CA THR A 116 -6.30 0.44 -3.35
C THR A 116 -5.51 1.73 -3.48
N LEU A 117 -6.13 2.89 -3.24
CA LEU A 117 -5.41 4.17 -3.28
C LEU A 117 -4.26 4.20 -2.27
N LEU A 118 -4.48 3.63 -1.08
CA LEU A 118 -3.47 3.47 -0.03
C LEU A 118 -2.28 2.64 -0.52
N SER A 119 -2.51 1.47 -1.11
CA SER A 119 -1.41 0.63 -1.60
C SER A 119 -0.71 1.21 -2.82
N MET A 120 -1.41 1.98 -3.67
CA MET A 120 -0.81 2.67 -4.82
C MET A 120 0.16 3.77 -4.38
N CYS A 121 -0.24 4.60 -3.40
CA CYS A 121 0.53 5.77 -2.99
C CYS A 121 1.50 5.49 -1.83
N ASP A 122 1.20 4.50 -1.00
CA ASP A 122 1.89 4.26 0.26
C ASP A 122 2.37 2.80 0.39
N ALA A 123 1.49 1.85 0.74
CA ALA A 123 1.91 0.53 1.26
C ALA A 123 2.85 -0.27 0.33
N SER A 124 2.60 -0.26 -0.99
CA SER A 124 3.45 -1.01 -1.93
C SER A 124 4.84 -0.39 -2.15
N ILE A 125 5.04 0.87 -1.75
CA ILE A 125 6.26 1.65 -1.96
C ILE A 125 7.04 1.73 -0.65
N GLY A 126 8.26 1.22 -0.64
CA GLY A 126 9.14 1.33 0.54
C GLY A 126 9.84 0.06 0.96
N GLY A 127 9.48 -1.08 0.37
CA GLY A 127 10.07 -2.39 0.63
C GLY A 127 9.93 -2.87 2.07
N LYS A 128 9.06 -2.25 2.89
CA LYS A 128 8.67 -2.82 4.17
C LYS A 128 7.63 -3.88 3.86
N THR A 129 7.89 -5.13 4.20
CA THR A 129 6.94 -6.22 4.07
C THR A 129 6.82 -6.89 5.43
N GLY A 130 5.64 -7.42 5.78
CA GLY A 130 5.48 -8.02 7.08
C GLY A 130 4.07 -8.48 7.41
N ILE A 131 3.99 -8.98 8.63
CA ILE A 131 2.78 -9.50 9.27
C ILE A 131 2.70 -8.97 10.70
N ASP A 132 1.50 -9.08 11.23
CA ASP A 132 1.18 -8.68 12.60
C ASP A 132 1.58 -9.77 13.59
N LEU A 133 1.90 -9.34 14.81
CA LEU A 133 2.23 -10.22 15.92
C LEU A 133 1.28 -9.94 17.09
N MET A 134 0.35 -10.86 17.34
CA MET A 134 -0.73 -10.67 18.30
C MET A 134 -1.60 -9.45 17.92
N HIS A 135 -1.63 -8.41 18.74
CA HIS A 135 -2.35 -7.16 18.47
C HIS A 135 -1.43 -6.02 18.01
N TYR A 136 -0.14 -6.31 17.76
CA TYR A 136 0.83 -5.33 17.30
C TYR A 136 1.02 -5.44 15.79
N LYS A 137 0.72 -4.35 15.10
CA LYS A 137 0.84 -4.28 13.64
C LYS A 137 2.29 -4.30 13.17
N ASN A 138 2.56 -4.95 12.04
CA ASN A 138 3.82 -4.88 11.29
C ASN A 138 5.10 -5.21 12.09
N MET A 139 4.99 -6.04 13.14
CA MET A 139 6.12 -6.32 14.03
C MET A 139 7.12 -7.33 13.48
N VAL A 140 6.68 -8.23 12.59
CA VAL A 140 7.52 -9.27 11.99
C VAL A 140 7.56 -9.04 10.49
N GLY A 141 8.75 -8.80 9.94
CA GLY A 141 8.86 -8.39 8.55
C GLY A 141 10.27 -8.38 7.98
N THR A 142 10.38 -7.92 6.74
CA THR A 142 11.65 -7.74 6.02
C THR A 142 11.70 -6.39 5.31
N PHE A 143 12.92 -5.91 5.07
CA PHE A 143 13.18 -4.83 4.11
C PHE A 143 13.56 -5.45 2.76
N THR A 144 12.59 -5.63 1.88
CA THR A 144 12.76 -6.26 0.57
C THR A 144 11.99 -5.50 -0.50
N PHE A 145 12.67 -5.10 -1.58
CA PHE A 145 12.02 -4.45 -2.72
C PHE A 145 11.33 -5.48 -3.62
N PRO A 146 10.13 -5.16 -4.16
CA PRO A 146 9.60 -5.89 -5.30
C PRO A 146 10.49 -5.66 -6.53
N GLU A 147 10.46 -6.59 -7.48
CA GLU A 147 11.10 -6.42 -8.80
C GLU A 147 10.48 -5.23 -9.56
N LYS A 148 9.17 -5.05 -9.40
CA LYS A 148 8.37 -4.00 -10.04
C LYS A 148 7.09 -3.72 -9.27
N ILE A 149 6.61 -2.49 -9.35
CA ILE A 149 5.27 -2.09 -8.91
C ILE A 149 4.51 -1.63 -10.16
N PHE A 150 3.39 -2.27 -10.48
CA PHE A 150 2.55 -1.90 -11.61
C PHE A 150 1.24 -1.31 -11.13
N VAL A 151 0.98 -0.05 -11.45
CA VAL A 151 -0.19 0.70 -10.97
C VAL A 151 -1.20 0.83 -12.08
N TYR A 152 -2.43 0.42 -11.85
CA TYR A 152 -3.54 0.60 -12.79
C TYR A 152 -4.69 1.34 -12.10
N PRO A 153 -4.79 2.68 -12.28
CA PRO A 153 -5.73 3.50 -11.52
C PRO A 153 -7.21 3.12 -11.69
N LYS A 154 -7.59 2.44 -12.78
CA LYS A 154 -8.99 2.00 -12.97
C LYS A 154 -9.42 0.91 -11.98
N PHE A 155 -8.50 0.24 -11.27
CA PHE A 155 -8.88 -0.61 -10.14
C PHE A 155 -9.60 0.16 -9.02
N LEU A 156 -9.44 1.49 -8.96
CA LEU A 156 -10.17 2.31 -7.99
C LEU A 156 -11.67 2.39 -8.28
N GLU A 157 -12.14 2.05 -9.49
CA GLU A 157 -13.57 2.08 -9.87
C GLU A 157 -14.45 1.16 -9.01
N THR A 158 -13.88 0.09 -8.45
CA THR A 158 -14.57 -0.85 -7.57
C THR A 158 -14.26 -0.62 -6.08
N LEU A 159 -13.41 0.35 -5.76
CA LEU A 159 -12.94 0.59 -4.39
C LEU A 159 -14.04 1.27 -3.55
N PRO A 160 -14.39 0.74 -2.36
CA PRO A 160 -15.32 1.42 -1.47
C PRO A 160 -14.84 2.83 -1.09
N PHE A 161 -15.78 3.78 -1.04
CA PHE A 161 -15.45 5.20 -0.75
C PHE A 161 -14.64 5.39 0.55
N LYS A 162 -14.93 4.60 1.59
CA LYS A 162 -14.18 4.65 2.86
C LYS A 162 -12.68 4.31 2.66
N GLU A 163 -12.36 3.39 1.76
CA GLU A 163 -10.98 3.00 1.44
C GLU A 163 -10.30 4.04 0.55
N LEU A 164 -11.05 4.66 -0.36
CA LEU A 164 -10.59 5.83 -1.13
C LEU A 164 -10.19 6.95 -0.17
N ARG A 165 -11.05 7.28 0.80
CA ARG A 165 -10.78 8.28 1.84
C ARG A 165 -9.59 7.91 2.71
N SER A 166 -9.49 6.65 3.12
CA SER A 166 -8.35 6.13 3.87
C SER A 166 -7.03 6.36 3.12
N GLY A 167 -6.95 5.99 1.83
CA GLY A 167 -5.76 6.24 1.02
C GLY A 167 -5.47 7.73 0.78
N PHE A 168 -6.51 8.56 0.70
CA PHE A 168 -6.36 10.00 0.49
C PHE A 168 -5.68 10.69 1.68
N ALA A 169 -5.87 10.21 2.91
CA ALA A 169 -5.17 10.73 4.09
C ALA A 169 -3.63 10.66 3.95
N GLU A 170 -3.10 9.61 3.33
CA GLU A 170 -1.66 9.50 3.07
C GLU A 170 -1.17 10.43 1.97
N MET A 171 -2.02 10.71 0.96
CA MET A 171 -1.69 11.70 -0.06
C MET A 171 -1.61 13.11 0.54
N LEU A 172 -2.53 13.45 1.43
CA LEU A 172 -2.49 14.69 2.21
C LEU A 172 -1.21 14.78 3.05
N LYS A 173 -0.84 13.70 3.74
CA LYS A 173 0.43 13.60 4.48
C LYS A 173 1.63 13.90 3.58
N HIS A 174 1.71 13.29 2.40
CA HIS A 174 2.81 13.53 1.45
C HIS A 174 2.95 15.01 1.09
N GLY A 175 1.83 15.71 0.87
CA GLY A 175 1.85 17.16 0.63
C GLY A 175 2.43 17.94 1.81
N LEU A 176 1.96 17.68 3.03
CA LEU A 176 2.40 18.39 4.23
C LEU A 176 3.89 18.20 4.54
N ILE A 177 4.44 17.02 4.29
CA ILE A 177 5.82 16.70 4.68
C ILE A 177 6.86 17.04 3.60
N ALA A 178 6.45 17.18 2.33
CA ALA A 178 7.40 17.23 1.22
C ALA A 178 7.02 18.16 0.06
N ASP A 179 5.73 18.43 -0.20
CA ASP A 179 5.33 19.20 -1.39
C ASP A 179 4.09 20.07 -1.14
N LYS A 180 4.34 21.38 -0.96
CA LYS A 180 3.30 22.38 -0.77
C LYS A 180 2.32 22.47 -1.94
N SER A 181 2.79 22.36 -3.19
CA SER A 181 1.91 22.44 -4.35
C SER A 181 1.00 21.23 -4.41
N HIS A 182 1.52 20.04 -4.08
CA HIS A 182 0.70 18.83 -3.96
C HIS A 182 -0.37 18.98 -2.89
N TRP A 183 -0.03 19.48 -1.70
CA TRP A 183 -1.01 19.80 -0.65
C TRP A 183 -2.11 20.76 -1.14
N GLU A 184 -1.72 21.87 -1.76
CA GLU A 184 -2.67 22.87 -2.28
C GLU A 184 -3.62 22.25 -3.34
N ASN A 185 -3.08 21.43 -4.24
CA ASN A 185 -3.88 20.75 -5.25
C ASN A 185 -4.88 19.76 -4.64
N LEU A 186 -4.46 18.96 -3.65
CA LEU A 186 -5.32 17.99 -2.99
C LEU A 186 -6.43 18.65 -2.17
N THR A 187 -6.13 19.73 -1.47
CA THR A 187 -7.11 20.45 -0.62
C THR A 187 -8.18 21.19 -1.43
N GLN A 188 -7.91 21.48 -2.71
CA GLN A 188 -8.87 22.05 -3.66
C GLN A 188 -9.93 21.04 -4.15
N ILE A 189 -9.76 19.74 -3.91
CA ILE A 189 -10.74 18.71 -4.29
C ILE A 189 -12.02 18.89 -3.47
N ASN A 190 -13.10 19.40 -4.07
CA ASN A 190 -14.33 19.71 -3.33
C ASN A 190 -15.15 18.47 -2.99
N LYS A 191 -15.15 17.50 -3.89
CA LYS A 191 -15.78 16.19 -3.71
C LYS A 191 -14.69 15.15 -3.92
N LEU A 192 -14.41 14.37 -2.89
CA LEU A 192 -13.46 13.27 -3.02
C LEU A 192 -14.09 12.17 -3.87
N ASP A 193 -13.53 11.96 -5.06
CA ASP A 193 -13.88 10.87 -5.96
C ASP A 193 -12.67 10.44 -6.78
N ILE A 194 -12.84 9.36 -7.54
CA ILE A 194 -11.77 8.69 -8.28
C ILE A 194 -11.17 9.63 -9.33
N GLU A 195 -12.03 10.33 -10.09
CA GLU A 195 -11.60 11.29 -11.11
C GLU A 195 -10.77 12.42 -10.50
N GLY A 196 -11.16 12.89 -9.31
CA GLY A 196 -10.42 13.90 -8.57
C GLY A 196 -9.04 13.44 -8.08
N VAL A 197 -8.87 12.18 -7.65
CA VAL A 197 -7.60 11.71 -7.08
C VAL A 197 -6.59 11.21 -8.12
N ILE A 198 -7.05 10.63 -9.25
CA ILE A 198 -6.18 10.02 -10.26
C ILE A 198 -5.02 10.93 -10.71
N PRO A 199 -5.25 12.23 -11.03
CA PRO A 199 -4.19 13.14 -11.47
C PRO A 199 -3.05 13.32 -10.45
N HIS A 200 -3.29 12.99 -9.18
CA HIS A 200 -2.37 13.23 -8.07
C HIS A 200 -1.64 11.97 -7.59
N ILE A 201 -2.02 10.78 -8.10
CA ILE A 201 -1.40 9.51 -7.69
C ILE A 201 0.10 9.51 -8.01
N GLN A 202 0.49 9.92 -9.21
CA GLN A 202 1.90 9.94 -9.62
C GLN A 202 2.76 10.79 -8.70
N THR A 203 2.32 12.02 -8.39
CA THR A 203 3.04 12.92 -7.47
C THR A 203 3.20 12.31 -6.07
N SER A 204 2.15 11.70 -5.53
CA SER A 204 2.24 10.99 -4.24
C SER A 204 3.26 9.85 -4.26
N MET A 205 3.26 9.05 -5.33
CA MET A 205 4.22 7.96 -5.50
C MET A 205 5.66 8.47 -5.60
N ASP A 206 5.88 9.56 -6.33
CA ASP A 206 7.20 10.16 -6.52
C ASP A 206 7.74 10.73 -5.20
N ILE A 207 6.91 11.42 -4.43
CA ILE A 207 7.26 11.91 -3.08
C ILE A 207 7.73 10.75 -2.20
N LYS A 208 6.91 9.68 -2.10
CA LYS A 208 7.27 8.55 -1.25
C LYS A 208 8.51 7.82 -1.76
N GLN A 209 8.63 7.62 -3.07
CA GLN A 209 9.78 6.99 -3.68
C GLN A 209 11.07 7.76 -3.40
N ASN A 210 11.07 9.09 -3.54
CA ASN A 210 12.25 9.92 -3.29
C ASN A 210 12.71 9.78 -1.84
N VAL A 211 11.79 9.88 -0.87
CA VAL A 211 12.11 9.73 0.55
C VAL A 211 12.65 8.32 0.88
N VAL A 212 12.09 7.27 0.26
CA VAL A 212 12.55 5.89 0.42
C VAL A 212 13.94 5.67 -0.18
N GLN A 213 14.23 6.28 -1.34
CA GLN A 213 15.53 6.16 -2.01
C GLN A 213 16.64 6.84 -1.21
N GLU A 214 16.33 7.96 -0.54
CA GLU A 214 17.27 8.65 0.34
C GLU A 214 17.54 7.87 1.64
N ASP A 215 16.54 7.17 2.18
CA ASP A 215 16.66 6.46 3.46
C ASP A 215 15.84 5.16 3.51
N PHE A 216 16.36 4.10 2.88
CA PHE A 216 15.66 2.82 2.79
C PHE A 216 15.37 2.16 4.15
N HIS A 217 16.23 2.33 5.15
CA HIS A 217 16.09 1.69 6.47
C HIS A 217 15.45 2.58 7.54
N GLU A 218 14.87 3.72 7.16
CA GLU A 218 14.11 4.60 8.05
C GLU A 218 14.90 5.08 9.28
N LYS A 219 16.15 5.50 9.07
CA LYS A 219 17.00 5.98 10.17
C LYS A 219 16.89 7.50 10.38
N ASN A 220 16.61 8.24 9.32
CA ASN A 220 16.68 9.69 9.21
C ASN A 220 15.42 10.26 8.53
N ILE A 221 15.57 10.81 7.32
CA ILE A 221 14.53 11.60 6.62
C ILE A 221 13.24 10.81 6.42
N ARG A 222 13.30 9.48 6.25
CA ARG A 222 12.10 8.67 6.03
C ARG A 222 11.15 8.65 7.23
N LYS A 223 11.60 9.06 8.42
CA LYS A 223 10.72 9.25 9.58
C LYS A 223 9.67 10.35 9.38
N THR A 224 9.85 11.28 8.44
CA THR A 224 8.81 12.27 8.12
C THR A 224 7.54 11.61 7.58
N LEU A 225 7.64 10.44 6.94
CA LEU A 225 6.47 9.65 6.52
C LEU A 225 5.64 9.11 7.70
N ASN A 226 6.16 9.20 8.93
CA ASN A 226 5.43 8.83 10.14
C ASN A 226 4.67 10.02 10.77
N PHE A 227 4.59 11.18 10.09
CA PHE A 227 3.68 12.23 10.51
C PHE A 227 2.25 11.69 10.58
N GLY A 228 1.58 11.93 11.70
CA GLY A 228 0.28 11.37 12.07
C GLY A 228 0.28 9.92 12.56
N HIS A 229 1.38 9.17 12.40
CA HIS A 229 1.39 7.74 12.69
C HIS A 229 1.61 7.43 14.17
N THR A 230 2.27 8.31 14.94
CA THR A 230 2.55 8.02 16.36
C THR A 230 1.24 7.97 17.15
N ILE A 231 0.43 9.01 17.01
CA ILE A 231 -0.89 9.08 17.65
C ILE A 231 -1.88 8.18 16.89
N GLY A 232 -1.83 8.16 15.55
CA GLY A 232 -2.70 7.32 14.73
C GLY A 232 -2.63 5.85 15.10
N HIS A 233 -1.43 5.24 15.16
CA HIS A 233 -1.30 3.83 15.55
C HIS A 233 -1.82 3.54 16.96
N ALA A 234 -1.69 4.49 17.90
CA ALA A 234 -2.23 4.32 19.24
C ALA A 234 -3.77 4.27 19.23
N VAL A 235 -4.42 5.16 18.47
CA VAL A 235 -5.89 5.17 18.29
C VAL A 235 -6.33 3.89 17.58
N GLU A 236 -5.66 3.52 16.49
CA GLU A 236 -5.99 2.34 15.71
C GLU A 236 -5.91 1.05 16.55
N SER A 237 -4.83 0.89 17.33
CA SER A 237 -4.63 -0.27 18.22
C SER A 237 -5.70 -0.33 19.31
N LEU A 238 -6.09 0.83 19.87
CA LEU A 238 -7.14 0.92 20.89
C LEU A 238 -8.51 0.53 20.32
N CYS A 239 -8.86 1.06 19.15
CA CYS A 239 -10.10 0.75 18.42
C CYS A 239 -10.21 -0.73 18.08
N LEU A 240 -9.12 -1.33 17.58
CA LEU A 240 -9.04 -2.76 17.31
C LEU A 240 -9.26 -3.60 18.59
N GLY A 241 -8.57 -3.25 19.69
CA GLY A 241 -8.71 -3.95 20.97
C GLY A 241 -10.10 -3.84 21.62
N GLN A 242 -10.88 -2.83 21.24
CA GLN A 242 -12.27 -2.63 21.67
C GLN A 242 -13.30 -3.30 20.75
N GLY A 243 -12.85 -3.96 19.67
CA GLY A 243 -13.74 -4.59 18.68
C GLY A 243 -14.45 -3.58 17.76
N ASN A 244 -13.92 -2.37 17.63
CA ASN A 244 -14.44 -1.33 16.73
C ASN A 244 -13.32 -0.80 15.84
N PRO A 245 -12.77 -1.61 14.91
CA PRO A 245 -11.65 -1.21 14.08
C PRO A 245 -11.99 0.00 13.20
N ILE A 246 -11.01 0.90 13.05
CA ILE A 246 -11.05 2.03 12.14
C ILE A 246 -10.05 1.79 11.00
N LEU A 247 -10.21 2.50 9.88
CA LEU A 247 -9.26 2.39 8.78
C LEU A 247 -7.95 3.11 9.12
N HIS A 248 -6.83 2.60 8.59
CA HIS A 248 -5.50 3.17 8.79
C HIS A 248 -5.45 4.68 8.49
N GLY A 249 -5.98 5.10 7.34
CA GLY A 249 -5.99 6.52 6.96
C GLY A 249 -6.84 7.40 7.87
N GLU A 250 -7.90 6.87 8.48
CA GLU A 250 -8.70 7.60 9.47
C GLU A 250 -7.89 7.84 10.74
N ALA A 251 -7.14 6.82 11.18
CA ALA A 251 -6.24 6.92 12.32
C ALA A 251 -5.10 7.92 12.05
N VAL A 252 -4.47 7.85 10.88
CA VAL A 252 -3.42 8.78 10.46
C VAL A 252 -3.95 10.20 10.37
N ALA A 253 -5.16 10.43 9.85
CA ALA A 253 -5.79 11.75 9.81
C ALA A 253 -6.01 12.32 11.22
N MET A 254 -6.53 11.54 12.16
CA MET A 254 -6.66 11.95 13.58
C MET A 254 -5.30 12.27 14.20
N GLY A 255 -4.29 11.48 13.86
CA GLY A 255 -2.92 11.73 14.29
C GLY A 255 -2.35 13.02 13.73
N MET A 256 -2.51 13.30 12.43
CA MET A 256 -2.04 14.54 11.80
C MET A 256 -2.69 15.77 12.42
N ILE A 257 -4.00 15.73 12.68
CA ILE A 257 -4.73 16.82 13.37
C ILE A 257 -4.14 17.05 14.76
N THR A 258 -3.90 15.97 15.51
CA THR A 258 -3.39 16.07 16.88
C THR A 258 -1.95 16.55 16.91
N GLU A 259 -1.09 16.02 16.03
CA GLU A 259 0.32 16.39 15.93
C GLU A 259 0.50 17.83 15.42
N ALA A 260 -0.36 18.31 14.51
CA ALA A 260 -0.40 19.72 14.11
C ALA A 260 -0.79 20.63 15.29
N HIS A 261 -1.80 20.26 16.07
CA HIS A 261 -2.17 21.01 17.27
C HIS A 261 -1.05 21.06 18.31
N LEU A 262 -0.32 19.95 18.51
CA LEU A 262 0.86 19.93 19.37
C LEU A 262 1.98 20.84 18.86
N ALA A 263 2.23 20.84 17.55
CA ALA A 263 3.22 21.73 16.94
C ALA A 263 2.89 23.21 17.15
N TYR A 264 1.61 23.59 17.13
CA TYR A 264 1.16 24.93 17.50
C TYR A 264 1.43 25.27 18.97
N LEU A 265 1.08 24.38 19.89
CA LEU A 265 1.31 24.59 21.33
C LEU A 265 2.80 24.76 21.66
N GLU A 266 3.68 24.09 20.92
CA GLU A 266 5.13 24.22 21.02
C GLU A 266 5.72 25.42 20.24
N GLY A 267 4.87 26.20 19.57
CA GLY A 267 5.28 27.38 18.80
C GLY A 267 6.06 27.08 17.52
N LEU A 268 5.93 25.86 16.96
CA LEU A 268 6.62 25.42 15.75
C LEU A 268 5.90 25.85 14.46
N ILE A 269 4.57 26.00 14.52
CA ILE A 269 3.73 26.48 13.42
C ILE A 269 2.75 27.54 13.91
N SER A 270 2.21 28.34 12.99
CA SER A 270 1.24 29.38 13.33
C SER A 270 -0.15 28.80 13.62
N GLU A 271 -0.99 29.58 14.32
CA GLU A 271 -2.41 29.23 14.51
C GLU A 271 -3.15 29.13 13.16
N GLU A 272 -2.78 29.99 12.20
CA GLU A 272 -3.33 29.99 10.84
C GLU A 272 -2.99 28.70 10.09
N ASP A 273 -1.71 28.29 10.06
CA ASP A 273 -1.29 27.03 9.42
C ASP A 273 -2.00 25.83 10.05
N THR A 274 -2.11 25.82 11.38
CA THR A 274 -2.78 24.75 12.13
C THR A 274 -4.26 24.66 11.76
N THR A 275 -4.94 25.80 11.68
CA THR A 275 -6.35 25.88 11.27
C THR A 275 -6.52 25.35 9.86
N ILE A 276 -5.68 25.79 8.91
CA ILE A 276 -5.71 25.33 7.52
C ILE A 276 -5.52 23.81 7.44
N ILE A 277 -4.56 23.24 8.16
CA ILE A 277 -4.31 21.79 8.18
C ILE A 277 -5.54 21.04 8.70
N ILE A 278 -6.06 21.44 9.85
CA ILE A 278 -7.17 20.74 10.51
C ILE A 278 -8.44 20.82 9.65
N GLU A 279 -8.83 22.00 9.20
CA GLU A 279 -10.04 22.18 8.39
C GLU A 279 -9.94 21.45 7.05
N SER A 280 -8.76 21.44 6.43
CA SER A 280 -8.52 20.72 5.16
C SER A 280 -8.64 19.22 5.31
N ILE A 281 -8.19 18.65 6.43
CA ILE A 281 -8.33 17.21 6.72
C ILE A 281 -9.78 16.87 7.06
N GLN A 282 -10.44 17.68 7.91
CA GLN A 282 -11.83 17.44 8.36
C GLN A 282 -12.88 17.58 7.26
N LYS A 283 -12.53 18.18 6.11
CA LYS A 283 -13.39 18.33 4.93
C LYS A 283 -13.87 16.99 4.35
N TYR A 284 -13.12 15.89 4.56
CA TYR A 284 -13.31 14.59 3.90
C TYR A 284 -13.76 13.50 4.89
#